data_AF-A0A1Q9UP17-F1
#
_entry.id   AF-A0A1Q9UP17-F1
#
_cell.length_a   1.000
_cell.length_b   1.000
_cell.length_c   1.000
_cell.angle_alpha   90.00
_cell.angle_beta   90.00
_cell.angle_gamma   90.00
#
_symmetry.space_group_name_H-M   'P 1'
#
loop_
_entity.id
_entity.type
_entity.pdbx_description
1 polymer ?
#
loop_
_entity_poly.entity_id
_entity_poly.type
_entity_poly.pdbx_seq_one_letter_code
_entity_poly.pdbx_strand_id
1 'polypeptide(L)'
;MKELDVLGVRVEMPTNSPIVLLRERDGRRYVPIWIAAPEATAIAYAQQAVEPPRPLTHDLMVSVIEALGRRLEQVRITALQDGIFYAELHFDGGTVLSARPSDAIALALRSATPILTTEDLLDEVGVTMAVEEEDEDEVERFREFLDEVSAEDFEESPDRGDEEGRR
;
A
#
# COMPACT_ATOMS: atom_id res chain seq x y z
N MET A 1 9.92 9.51 6.85
CA MET A 1 8.93 8.43 6.68
C MET A 1 7.57 9.01 7.04
N LYS A 2 6.57 8.67 6.24
CA LYS A 2 5.16 9.03 6.44
C LYS A 2 4.38 7.77 6.78
N GLU A 3 3.39 7.87 7.65
CA GLU A 3 2.54 6.74 8.02
C GLU A 3 1.34 6.63 7.07
N LEU A 4 0.97 5.40 6.75
CA LEU A 4 -0.13 5.06 5.87
C LEU A 4 -1.22 4.30 6.61
N ASP A 5 -2.47 4.67 6.37
CA ASP A 5 -3.65 3.91 6.79
C ASP A 5 -4.17 3.05 5.62
N VAL A 6 -4.57 1.81 5.91
CA VAL A 6 -5.23 0.95 4.91
C VAL A 6 -6.71 1.31 4.86
N LEU A 7 -7.15 1.94 3.77
CA LEU A 7 -8.56 2.26 3.56
C LEU A 7 -9.37 1.03 3.16
N GLY A 8 -8.76 0.13 2.39
CA GLY A 8 -9.29 -1.20 2.15
C GLY A 8 -8.97 -1.74 0.76
N VAL A 9 -9.60 -2.87 0.45
CA VAL A 9 -9.44 -3.58 -0.82
C VAL A 9 -10.66 -3.34 -1.70
N ARG A 10 -10.44 -3.02 -2.97
CA ARG A 10 -11.46 -2.82 -4.00
C ARG A 10 -11.16 -3.68 -5.22
N VAL A 11 -12.13 -3.81 -6.11
CA VAL A 11 -12.00 -4.52 -7.37
C VAL A 11 -12.36 -3.51 -8.46
N GLU A 12 -11.39 -3.20 -9.32
CA GLU A 12 -11.56 -2.32 -10.47
C GLU A 12 -12.39 -3.03 -11.55
N MET A 13 -13.34 -2.31 -12.15
CA MET A 13 -14.13 -2.78 -13.28
C MET A 13 -13.64 -2.07 -14.56
N PRO A 14 -13.59 -2.75 -15.73
CA PRO A 14 -14.08 -4.10 -16.00
C PRO A 14 -13.01 -5.20 -15.82
N THR A 15 -11.78 -4.84 -15.46
CA THR A 15 -10.63 -5.76 -15.43
C THR A 15 -10.75 -6.82 -14.32
N ASN A 16 -11.62 -6.58 -13.32
CA ASN A 16 -11.72 -7.34 -12.08
C ASN A 16 -10.40 -7.41 -11.31
N SER A 17 -9.56 -6.39 -11.45
CA SER A 17 -8.25 -6.34 -10.79
C SER A 17 -8.40 -5.81 -9.36
N PRO A 18 -7.94 -6.55 -8.33
CA PRO A 18 -7.98 -6.06 -6.97
C PRO A 18 -6.95 -4.96 -6.72
N ILE A 19 -7.35 -3.92 -5.99
CA ILE A 19 -6.51 -2.80 -5.57
C ILE A 19 -6.59 -2.68 -4.04
N VAL A 20 -5.45 -2.57 -3.37
CA VAL A 20 -5.40 -2.08 -1.98
C VAL A 20 -5.13 -0.59 -1.99
N LEU A 21 -5.95 0.16 -1.26
CA LEU A 21 -5.84 1.61 -1.16
C LEU A 21 -5.24 2.01 0.19
N LEU A 22 -4.17 2.78 0.13
CA LEU A 22 -3.50 3.38 1.28
C LEU A 22 -3.69 4.89 1.27
N ARG A 23 -3.76 5.52 2.45
CA ARG A 23 -3.85 6.98 2.61
C ARG A 23 -2.75 7.48 3.53
N GLU A 24 -2.07 8.57 3.17
CA GLU A 24 -1.18 9.28 4.08
C GLU A 24 -1.97 9.77 5.30
N ARG A 25 -1.60 9.32 6.50
CA ARG A 25 -2.36 9.59 7.73
C ARG A 25 -2.54 11.09 8.01
N ASP A 26 -1.49 11.87 7.83
CA ASP A 26 -1.45 13.31 8.09
C ASP A 26 -1.47 14.14 6.80
N GLY A 27 -1.97 13.57 5.70
CA GLY A 27 -1.96 14.19 4.38
C GLY A 27 -3.21 13.89 3.57
N ARG A 28 -3.19 14.31 2.30
CA ARG A 28 -4.30 14.12 1.33
C ARG A 28 -3.92 13.21 0.17
N ARG A 29 -2.77 12.53 0.28
CA ARG A 29 -2.25 11.64 -0.74
C ARG A 29 -2.74 10.21 -0.53
N TYR A 30 -3.10 9.56 -1.62
CA TYR A 30 -3.55 8.18 -1.68
C TYR A 30 -2.57 7.38 -2.54
N VAL A 31 -2.29 6.14 -2.13
CA VAL A 31 -1.40 5.22 -2.86
C VAL A 31 -2.20 3.97 -3.22
N PRO A 32 -2.62 3.82 -4.49
CA PRO A 32 -3.21 2.59 -4.98
C PRO A 32 -2.12 1.56 -5.29
N ILE A 33 -2.35 0.31 -4.90
CA ILE A 33 -1.46 -0.81 -5.25
C ILE A 33 -2.31 -1.96 -5.78
N TRP A 34 -2.12 -2.30 -7.05
CA TRP A 34 -2.74 -3.49 -7.65
C TRP A 34 -2.12 -4.76 -7.06
N ILE A 35 -2.97 -5.69 -6.67
CA ILE A 35 -2.60 -6.95 -6.04
C ILE A 35 -3.46 -8.08 -6.60
N ALA A 36 -2.95 -9.31 -6.54
CA ALA A 36 -3.75 -10.45 -6.96
C ALA A 36 -4.86 -10.81 -5.93
N ALA A 37 -5.86 -11.56 -6.39
CA ALA A 37 -7.04 -11.90 -5.60
C ALA A 37 -6.75 -12.62 -4.26
N PRO A 38 -5.79 -13.56 -4.18
CA PRO A 38 -5.44 -14.19 -2.90
C PRO A 38 -4.90 -13.18 -1.87
N GLU A 39 -4.06 -12.26 -2.30
CA GLU A 39 -3.50 -11.18 -1.48
C GLU A 39 -4.58 -10.22 -1.02
N ALA A 40 -5.45 -9.79 -1.92
CA ALA A 40 -6.63 -8.98 -1.62
C ALA A 40 -7.50 -9.62 -0.54
N THR A 41 -7.77 -10.92 -0.66
CA THR A 41 -8.53 -11.67 0.34
C THR A 41 -7.83 -11.67 1.71
N ALA A 42 -6.51 -11.90 1.72
CA ALA A 42 -5.73 -11.94 2.96
C ALA A 42 -5.71 -10.61 3.72
N ILE A 43 -5.65 -9.49 2.99
CA ILE A 43 -5.73 -8.12 3.55
C ILE A 43 -7.15 -7.82 4.03
N ALA A 44 -8.18 -8.11 3.23
CA ALA A 44 -9.57 -7.87 3.59
C ALA A 44 -9.97 -8.59 4.88
N TYR A 45 -9.56 -9.85 5.04
CA TYR A 45 -9.83 -10.62 6.26
C TYR A 45 -9.16 -10.00 7.49
N ALA A 46 -7.93 -9.50 7.34
CA ALA A 46 -7.21 -8.83 8.42
C ALA A 46 -7.92 -7.53 8.84
N GLN A 47 -8.31 -6.72 7.85
CA GLN A 47 -8.97 -5.44 8.07
C GLN A 47 -10.33 -5.60 8.76
N GLN A 48 -11.05 -6.68 8.44
CA GLN A 48 -12.33 -7.03 9.05
C GLN A 48 -12.19 -7.75 10.41
N ALA A 49 -10.95 -7.96 10.88
CA ALA A 49 -10.65 -8.73 12.10
C ALA A 49 -11.35 -10.10 12.13
N VAL A 50 -11.44 -10.77 10.98
CA VAL A 50 -12.06 -12.09 10.87
C VAL A 50 -11.14 -13.12 11.55
N GLU A 51 -11.65 -13.82 12.55
CA GLU A 51 -10.93 -14.93 13.20
C GLU A 51 -11.28 -16.26 12.51
N PRO A 52 -10.35 -16.86 11.75
CA PRO A 52 -10.60 -18.11 11.06
C PRO A 52 -10.55 -19.31 12.03
N PRO A 53 -11.25 -20.42 11.75
CA PRO A 53 -11.23 -21.61 12.62
C PRO A 53 -9.85 -22.29 12.71
N ARG A 54 -8.95 -21.98 11.76
CA ARG A 54 -7.55 -22.38 11.74
C ARG A 54 -6.73 -21.21 11.23
N PRO A 55 -5.48 -20.99 11.72
CA PRO A 55 -4.63 -19.92 11.23
C PRO A 55 -4.42 -20.00 9.72
N LEU A 56 -4.60 -18.88 9.03
CA LEU A 56 -4.21 -18.72 7.63
C LEU A 56 -2.70 -18.44 7.56
N THR A 57 -2.16 -18.31 6.35
CA THR A 57 -0.73 -18.13 6.11
C THR A 57 -0.14 -16.96 6.88
N HIS A 58 -0.77 -15.78 6.81
CA HIS A 58 -0.26 -14.59 7.51
C HIS A 58 -0.45 -14.66 9.03
N ASP A 59 -1.49 -15.36 9.52
CA ASP A 59 -1.66 -15.63 10.95
C ASP A 59 -0.53 -16.54 11.47
N LEU A 60 -0.26 -17.63 10.73
CA LEU A 60 0.85 -18.53 11.03
C LEU A 60 2.19 -17.79 11.02
N MET A 61 2.42 -16.89 10.07
CA MET A 61 3.68 -16.13 9.99
C MET A 61 3.86 -15.19 11.18
N VAL A 62 2.80 -14.51 11.64
CA VAL A 62 2.87 -13.71 12.88
C VAL A 62 3.23 -14.61 14.07
N SER A 63 2.57 -15.77 14.21
CA SER A 63 2.90 -16.73 15.28
C SER A 63 4.35 -17.25 15.19
N VAL A 64 4.87 -17.46 13.99
CA VAL A 64 6.28 -17.88 13.80
C VAL A 64 7.25 -16.78 14.24
N ILE A 65 6.98 -15.52 13.87
CA ILE A 65 7.80 -14.37 14.28
C ILE A 65 7.85 -14.28 15.82
N GLU A 66 6.69 -14.37 16.47
CA GLU A 66 6.56 -14.32 17.94
C GLU A 66 7.24 -15.52 18.61
N ALA A 67 7.04 -16.74 18.10
CA ALA A 67 7.62 -17.96 18.66
C ALA A 67 9.16 -17.98 18.56
N LEU A 68 9.73 -17.29 17.57
CA LEU A 68 11.16 -17.09 17.42
C LEU A 68 11.71 -15.93 18.26
N GLY A 69 10.86 -15.30 19.08
CA GLY A 69 11.25 -14.19 19.96
C GLY A 69 11.56 -12.90 19.22
N ARG A 70 10.97 -12.70 18.03
CA ARG A 70 11.12 -11.50 17.22
C ARG A 70 9.86 -10.65 17.23
N ARG A 71 10.03 -9.37 16.90
CA ARG A 71 8.94 -8.40 16.75
C ARG A 71 9.11 -7.66 15.44
N LEU A 72 8.05 -7.64 14.64
CA LEU A 72 7.95 -6.73 13.50
C LEU A 72 7.67 -5.33 14.06
N GLU A 73 8.55 -4.36 13.80
CA GLU A 73 8.45 -3.01 14.37
C GLU A 73 7.77 -2.02 13.44
N GLN A 74 7.95 -2.21 12.13
CA GLN A 74 7.33 -1.41 11.07
C GLN A 74 7.41 -2.19 9.76
N VAL A 75 6.50 -1.88 8.84
CA VAL A 75 6.68 -2.22 7.43
C VAL A 75 6.87 -0.96 6.63
N ARG A 76 7.68 -1.02 5.58
CA ARG A 76 7.97 0.14 4.73
C ARG A 76 7.68 -0.20 3.28
N ILE A 77 6.89 0.62 2.60
CA ILE A 77 6.75 0.59 1.14
C ILE A 77 7.74 1.62 0.61
N THR A 78 8.76 1.15 -0.09
CA THR A 78 10.02 1.91 -0.24
C THR A 78 10.28 2.45 -1.64
N ALA A 79 9.79 1.77 -2.67
CA ALA A 79 10.05 2.17 -4.06
C ALA A 79 8.99 1.62 -5.02
N LEU A 80 8.86 2.30 -6.15
CA LEU A 80 8.27 1.79 -7.38
C LEU A 80 9.41 1.68 -8.41
N GLN A 81 9.57 0.52 -9.04
CA GLN A 81 10.56 0.33 -10.11
C GLN A 81 9.92 -0.52 -11.20
N ASP A 82 9.91 -0.01 -12.44
CA ASP A 82 9.30 -0.69 -13.58
C ASP A 82 7.85 -1.13 -13.30
N GLY A 83 7.06 -0.27 -12.65
CA GLY A 83 5.68 -0.56 -12.25
C GLY A 83 5.52 -1.52 -11.06
N ILE A 84 6.62 -1.97 -10.45
CA ILE A 84 6.62 -2.92 -9.34
C ILE A 84 6.93 -2.22 -8.02
N PHE A 85 5.99 -2.29 -7.08
CA PHE A 85 6.19 -1.80 -5.73
C PHE A 85 7.06 -2.75 -4.90
N TYR A 86 7.97 -2.17 -4.12
CA TYR A 86 8.84 -2.87 -3.18
C TYR A 86 8.47 -2.50 -1.74
N ALA A 87 8.57 -3.49 -0.85
CA ALA A 87 8.40 -3.28 0.58
C ALA A 87 9.47 -4.01 1.40
N GLU A 88 9.57 -3.60 2.66
CA GLU A 88 10.49 -4.15 3.64
C GLU A 88 9.76 -4.40 4.96
N LEU A 89 10.09 -5.51 5.60
CA LEU A 89 9.75 -5.84 6.98
C LEU A 89 10.94 -5.46 7.86
N HIS A 90 10.72 -4.55 8.81
CA HIS A 90 11.76 -4.11 9.74
C HIS A 90 11.47 -4.71 11.12
N PHE A 91 12.39 -5.57 11.58
CA PHE A 91 12.28 -6.27 12.85
C PHE A 91 13.16 -5.64 13.93
N ASP A 92 12.89 -6.02 15.18
CA ASP A 92 13.75 -5.74 16.31
C ASP A 92 15.21 -6.14 16.05
N GLY A 93 16.15 -5.36 16.61
CA GLY A 93 17.58 -5.60 16.40
C GLY A 93 18.08 -5.25 15.01
N GLY A 94 17.28 -4.53 14.20
CA GLY A 94 17.70 -3.95 12.92
C GLY A 94 17.70 -4.92 11.75
N THR A 95 17.07 -6.10 11.88
CA THR A 95 16.93 -7.02 10.76
C THR A 95 15.91 -6.49 9.77
N VAL A 96 16.28 -6.43 8.49
CA VAL A 96 15.40 -5.97 7.40
C VAL A 96 15.23 -7.11 6.39
N LEU A 97 13.99 -7.36 5.99
CA LEU A 97 13.65 -8.40 5.01
C LEU A 97 12.83 -7.80 3.87
N SER A 98 13.26 -8.05 2.63
CA SER A 98 12.51 -7.67 1.43
C SER A 98 11.19 -8.44 1.35
N ALA A 99 10.11 -7.74 1.02
CA ALA A 99 8.77 -8.31 0.90
C ALA A 99 7.98 -7.63 -0.24
N ARG A 100 6.92 -8.30 -0.70
CA ARG A 100 5.89 -7.65 -1.51
C ARG A 100 5.05 -6.74 -0.61
N PRO A 101 4.55 -5.60 -1.11
CA PRO A 101 3.67 -4.72 -0.32
C PRO A 101 2.44 -5.44 0.22
N SER A 102 1.82 -6.33 -0.56
CA SER A 102 0.66 -7.11 -0.14
C SER A 102 0.91 -7.94 1.12
N ASP A 103 2.04 -8.66 1.16
CA ASP A 103 2.44 -9.47 2.32
C ASP A 103 2.78 -8.59 3.53
N ALA A 104 3.48 -7.48 3.28
CA ALA A 104 3.84 -6.52 4.32
C ALA A 104 2.60 -5.89 4.97
N ILE A 105 1.64 -5.45 4.16
CA ILE A 105 0.35 -4.89 4.63
C ILE A 105 -0.44 -5.95 5.40
N ALA A 106 -0.53 -7.18 4.89
CA ALA A 106 -1.27 -8.26 5.53
C ALA A 106 -0.68 -8.67 6.90
N LEU A 107 0.65 -8.61 7.06
CA LEU A 107 1.32 -8.83 8.35
C LEU A 107 1.16 -7.64 9.29
N ALA A 108 1.26 -6.41 8.77
CA ALA A 108 1.12 -5.19 9.55
C ALA A 108 -0.27 -5.09 10.20
N LEU A 109 -1.32 -5.36 9.44
CA LEU A 109 -2.69 -5.36 9.97
C LEU A 109 -2.91 -6.39 11.09
N ARG A 110 -2.30 -7.58 10.99
CA ARG A 110 -2.44 -8.65 12.00
C ARG A 110 -1.60 -8.42 13.25
N SER A 111 -0.42 -7.82 13.07
CA SER A 111 0.51 -7.53 14.18
C SER A 111 0.32 -6.13 14.78
N ALA A 112 -0.65 -5.36 14.29
CA ALA A 112 -0.87 -3.96 14.64
C ALA A 112 0.41 -3.12 14.49
N THR A 113 1.18 -3.40 13.45
CA THR A 113 2.47 -2.74 13.17
C THR A 113 2.27 -1.58 12.21
N PRO A 114 2.91 -0.41 12.43
CA PRO A 114 2.79 0.74 11.52
C PRO A 114 3.28 0.43 10.10
N ILE A 115 2.54 0.95 9.12
CA ILE A 115 2.86 0.91 7.68
C ILE A 115 3.39 2.29 7.31
N LEU A 116 4.61 2.34 6.77
CA LEU A 116 5.28 3.59 6.43
C LEU A 116 5.68 3.64 4.97
N THR A 117 5.91 4.86 4.47
CA THR A 117 6.50 5.10 3.15
C THR A 117 7.43 6.32 3.16
N THR A 118 8.17 6.52 2.09
CA THR A 118 9.05 7.67 1.89
C THR A 118 8.26 8.88 1.35
N GLU A 119 8.76 10.08 1.58
CA GLU A 119 8.19 11.28 0.94
C GLU A 119 8.31 11.17 -0.58
N ASP A 120 9.49 10.78 -1.06
CA ASP A 120 9.79 10.64 -2.49
C ASP A 120 8.81 9.69 -3.18
N LEU A 121 8.47 8.54 -2.57
CA LEU A 121 7.49 7.63 -3.15
C LEU A 121 6.09 8.25 -3.17
N LEU A 122 5.70 8.99 -2.12
CA LEU A 122 4.42 9.70 -2.12
C LEU A 122 4.37 10.82 -3.17
N ASP A 123 5.48 11.49 -3.45
CA ASP A 123 5.55 12.50 -4.51
C ASP A 123 5.50 11.85 -5.90
N GLU A 124 6.01 10.63 -6.03
CA GLU A 124 6.02 9.86 -7.28
C GLU A 124 4.65 9.25 -7.61
N VAL A 125 4.02 8.57 -6.65
CA VAL A 125 2.81 7.76 -6.91
C VAL A 125 1.56 8.27 -6.18
N GLY A 126 1.73 9.22 -5.26
CA GLY A 126 0.66 9.70 -4.41
C GLY A 126 -0.32 10.57 -5.19
N VAL A 127 -1.56 10.13 -5.27
CA VAL A 127 -2.64 10.91 -5.86
C VAL A 127 -3.20 11.87 -4.81
N THR A 128 -3.20 13.16 -5.11
CA THR A 128 -3.89 14.16 -4.28
C THR A 128 -5.27 14.43 -4.84
N MET A 129 -6.30 14.22 -4.03
CA MET A 129 -7.65 14.66 -4.41
C MET A 129 -7.77 16.16 -4.19
N ALA A 130 -8.12 16.90 -5.24
CA ALA A 130 -8.54 18.30 -5.14
C ALA A 130 -9.94 18.35 -4.51
N VAL A 131 -10.03 18.18 -3.20
CA VAL A 131 -11.29 18.35 -2.46
C VAL A 131 -11.41 19.84 -2.16
N GLU A 132 -12.27 20.55 -2.91
CA GLU A 132 -12.90 21.77 -2.40
C GLU A 132 -13.68 21.37 -1.14
N GLU A 133 -13.45 22.11 -0.05
CA GLU A 133 -13.78 21.72 1.32
C GLU A 133 -15.25 21.31 1.53
N GLU A 134 -15.45 20.37 2.47
CA GLU A 134 -16.72 19.89 3.02
C GLU A 134 -17.50 18.89 2.14
N ASP A 135 -17.17 17.59 2.19
CA ASP A 135 -18.18 16.53 1.99
C ASP A 135 -17.70 15.19 2.60
N GLU A 136 -18.58 14.50 3.33
CA GLU A 136 -18.33 13.28 4.12
C GLU A 136 -17.98 12.03 3.27
N ASP A 137 -17.93 12.15 1.95
CA ASP A 137 -17.75 11.03 1.01
C ASP A 137 -16.47 11.15 0.16
N GLU A 138 -15.34 11.50 0.78
CA GLU A 138 -13.99 11.48 0.15
C GLU A 138 -13.69 10.13 -0.55
N VAL A 139 -14.15 9.03 0.04
CA VAL A 139 -13.95 7.67 -0.48
C VAL A 139 -14.77 7.44 -1.74
N GLU A 140 -15.96 8.04 -1.88
CA GLU A 140 -16.83 7.84 -3.05
C GLU A 140 -16.35 8.64 -4.26
N ARG A 141 -15.89 9.87 -4.07
CA ARG A 141 -15.23 10.64 -5.15
C ARG A 141 -13.93 9.99 -5.62
N PHE A 142 -13.21 9.31 -4.73
CA PHE A 142 -12.04 8.54 -5.14
C PHE A 142 -12.44 7.29 -5.94
N ARG A 143 -13.65 6.74 -5.74
CA ARG A 143 -14.18 5.67 -6.61
C ARG A 143 -14.34 6.17 -8.03
N GLU A 144 -14.95 7.35 -8.21
CA GLU A 144 -15.11 7.96 -9.54
C GLU A 144 -13.75 8.24 -10.19
N PHE A 145 -12.77 8.72 -9.41
CA PHE A 145 -11.41 8.90 -9.90
C PHE A 145 -10.72 7.59 -10.32
N LEU A 146 -10.82 6.52 -9.53
CA LEU A 146 -10.24 5.22 -9.91
C LEU A 146 -10.91 4.61 -11.14
N ASP A 147 -12.20 4.88 -11.37
CA ASP A 147 -12.88 4.44 -12.59
C ASP A 147 -12.36 5.20 -13.83
N GLU A 148 -11.76 6.39 -13.66
CA GLU A 148 -11.17 7.20 -14.73
C GLU A 148 -9.66 6.97 -14.93
N VAL A 149 -8.96 6.41 -13.94
CA VAL A 149 -7.50 6.24 -13.96
C VAL A 149 -7.11 4.78 -14.00
N SER A 150 -6.44 4.38 -15.09
CA SER A 150 -5.92 3.04 -15.32
C SER A 150 -4.54 2.84 -14.70
N ALA A 151 -4.12 1.59 -14.51
CA ALA A 151 -2.77 1.27 -14.04
C ALA A 151 -1.65 1.86 -14.95
N GLU A 152 -1.93 2.01 -16.24
CA GLU A 152 -1.01 2.56 -17.24
C GLU A 152 -0.81 4.09 -17.08
N ASP A 153 -1.79 4.82 -16.52
CA ASP A 153 -1.68 6.27 -16.29
C ASP A 153 -0.67 6.63 -15.19
N PHE A 154 -0.31 5.65 -14.34
CA PHE A 154 0.77 5.77 -13.37
C PHE A 154 2.14 5.42 -13.96
N GLU A 155 2.19 4.81 -15.15
CA GLU A 155 3.43 4.50 -15.87
C GLU A 155 3.95 5.72 -16.65
N GLU A 156 3.08 6.67 -17.02
CA GLU A 156 3.46 7.92 -17.71
C GLU A 156 3.74 9.08 -16.73
N SER A 157 4.83 9.00 -15.97
CA SER A 157 5.47 10.23 -15.47
C SER A 157 6.11 10.98 -16.65
N PRO A 158 5.92 12.31 -16.77
CA PRO A 158 6.39 13.06 -17.93
C PRO A 158 7.91 13.07 -17.95
N ASP A 159 8.46 12.67 -19.09
CA ASP A 159 9.85 12.83 -19.48
C ASP A 159 10.32 14.27 -19.16
N ARG A 160 11.02 14.42 -18.02
CA ARG A 160 11.70 15.66 -17.66
C ARG A 160 13.14 15.60 -18.18
N GLY A 161 13.23 15.87 -19.48
CA GLY A 161 14.06 16.95 -20.01
C GLY A 161 15.51 16.62 -20.29
N ASP A 162 15.86 16.66 -21.58
CA ASP A 162 17.16 17.16 -22.00
C ASP A 162 16.97 18.50 -22.72
N GLU A 163 17.01 19.59 -21.94
CA GLU A 163 17.48 20.88 -22.45
C GLU A 163 18.98 20.74 -22.78
N GLU A 164 19.31 20.32 -24.00
CA GLU A 164 20.65 20.50 -24.54
C GLU A 164 20.89 21.98 -24.87
N GLY A 165 21.29 22.73 -23.83
CA GLY A 165 22.09 23.93 -24.01
C GLY A 165 23.48 23.54 -24.54
N ARG A 166 23.70 23.68 -25.85
CA ARG A 166 25.05 23.81 -26.42
C ARG A 166 25.16 25.02 -27.31
N ARG A 167 26.19 25.80 -26.96
CA ARG A 167 26.77 26.99 -27.60
C ARG A 167 26.97 26.85 -29.10
#